data_AF-A0AAT9HD87-F1
#
_entry.id   AF-A0AAT9HD87-F1
#
_cell.length_a   1.000
_cell.length_b   1.000
_cell.length_c   1.000
_cell.angle_alpha   90.00
_cell.angle_beta   90.00
_cell.angle_gamma   90.00
#
_symmetry.space_group_name_H-M   'P 1'
#
loop_
_entity.id
_entity.type
_entity.pdbx_description
1 polymer ?
#
loop_
_entity_poly.entity_id
_entity_poly.type
_entity_poly.pdbx_seq_one_letter_code
_entity_poly.pdbx_strand_id
1 'polypeptide(L)'
;MPRRGTFLLSKLAVATALALLVSMATSFAAFFLGQAMLGEHSASIGDDGVLRAVFGGGLYMTLIALFSMGVAAMLRSPMLSLGILMPFFFLISNILGNVDATKKVGQFLPDQAGSKILQVVTPLDDDTPYGPWGGLGIMALWVLAAVAGGYLLLKRRDAQ
;
A
#
# COMPACT_ATOMS: atom_id res chain seq x y z
N MET A 1 -12.33 6.36 -31.60
CA MET A 1 -12.23 7.13 -30.33
C MET A 1 -11.55 6.24 -29.29
N PRO A 2 -10.30 6.46 -28.85
CA PRO A 2 -9.60 5.53 -27.97
C PRO A 2 -10.12 5.66 -26.52
N ARG A 3 -11.32 5.11 -26.26
CA ARG A 3 -12.03 5.14 -24.97
C ARG A 3 -11.41 4.23 -23.88
N ARG A 4 -10.39 3.45 -24.23
CA ARG A 4 -9.77 2.43 -23.37
C ARG A 4 -9.01 3.02 -22.18
N GLY A 5 -8.35 4.17 -22.38
CA GLY A 5 -7.67 4.89 -21.30
C GLY A 5 -8.63 5.42 -20.24
N THR A 6 -9.70 6.08 -20.69
CA THR A 6 -10.77 6.57 -19.80
C THR A 6 -11.46 5.41 -19.08
N PHE A 7 -11.74 4.32 -19.80
CA PHE A 7 -12.32 3.11 -19.20
C PHE A 7 -11.44 2.52 -18.09
N LEU A 8 -10.11 2.44 -18.31
CA LEU A 8 -9.18 1.95 -17.28
C LEU A 8 -9.20 2.84 -16.03
N LEU A 9 -9.12 4.17 -16.20
CA LEU A 9 -9.14 5.11 -15.09
C LEU A 9 -10.47 5.05 -14.33
N SER A 10 -11.60 4.99 -15.03
CA SER A 10 -12.92 4.82 -14.38
C SER A 10 -12.99 3.49 -13.61
N LYS A 11 -12.49 2.39 -14.19
CA LYS A 11 -12.45 1.09 -13.52
C LYS A 11 -11.59 1.13 -12.26
N LEU A 12 -10.40 1.72 -12.34
CA LEU A 12 -9.51 1.89 -11.19
C LEU A 12 -10.14 2.78 -10.13
N ALA A 13 -10.79 3.88 -10.51
CA ALA A 13 -11.44 4.78 -9.57
C ALA A 13 -12.56 4.07 -8.79
N VAL A 14 -13.46 3.35 -9.47
CA VAL A 14 -14.54 2.59 -8.83
C VAL A 14 -13.98 1.49 -7.92
N ALA A 15 -13.01 0.72 -8.41
CA ALA A 15 -12.38 -0.34 -7.62
C ALA A 15 -11.63 0.22 -6.40
N THR A 16 -10.97 1.37 -6.53
CA THR A 16 -10.28 2.05 -5.42
C THR A 16 -11.26 2.58 -4.40
N ALA A 17 -12.39 3.16 -4.82
CA ALA A 17 -13.42 3.63 -3.91
C ALA A 17 -14.00 2.46 -3.08
N LEU A 18 -14.28 1.33 -3.71
CA LEU A 18 -14.72 0.12 -3.01
C LEU A 18 -13.64 -0.41 -2.07
N ALA A 19 -12.39 -0.50 -2.54
CA ALA A 19 -11.27 -0.92 -1.72
C ALA A 19 -11.06 0.00 -0.50
N LEU A 20 -11.27 1.30 -0.66
CA LEU A 20 -11.19 2.29 0.42
C LEU A 20 -12.26 2.04 1.49
N LEU A 21 -13.51 1.83 1.08
CA LEU A 21 -14.58 1.56 2.02
C LEU A 21 -14.34 0.25 2.79
N VAL A 22 -13.98 -0.82 2.06
CA VAL A 22 -13.71 -2.13 2.66
C VAL A 22 -12.52 -2.06 3.59
N SER A 23 -11.39 -1.50 3.15
CA SER A 23 -10.17 -1.42 3.97
C SER A 23 -10.35 -0.53 5.19
N MET A 24 -11.08 0.58 5.09
CA MET A 24 -11.36 1.43 6.23
C MET A 24 -12.21 0.69 7.26
N ALA A 25 -13.30 0.06 6.81
CA ALA A 25 -14.13 -0.77 7.67
C ALA A 25 -13.32 -1.91 8.32
N THR A 26 -12.48 -2.60 7.54
CA THR A 26 -11.58 -3.65 8.04
C THR A 26 -10.60 -3.12 9.07
N SER A 27 -10.00 -1.96 8.84
CA SER A 27 -8.98 -1.41 9.76
C SER A 27 -9.59 -0.99 11.09
N PHE A 28 -10.74 -0.31 11.07
CA PHE A 28 -11.47 0.02 12.30
C PHE A 28 -11.99 -1.22 13.02
N ALA A 29 -12.56 -2.18 12.29
CA ALA A 29 -13.02 -3.44 12.88
C ALA A 29 -11.86 -4.22 13.53
N ALA A 30 -10.73 -4.36 12.83
CA ALA A 30 -9.54 -5.02 13.34
C ALA A 30 -8.98 -4.33 14.58
N PHE A 31 -8.97 -2.98 14.59
CA PHE A 31 -8.58 -2.22 15.77
C PHE A 31 -9.50 -2.51 16.96
N PHE A 32 -10.81 -2.27 16.83
CA PHE A 32 -11.73 -2.43 17.96
C PHE A 32 -11.82 -3.87 18.45
N LEU A 33 -11.85 -4.85 17.54
CA LEU A 33 -11.84 -6.27 17.91
C LEU A 33 -10.51 -6.64 18.58
N GLY A 34 -9.39 -6.17 18.05
CA GLY A 34 -8.07 -6.39 18.64
C GLY A 34 -7.97 -5.80 20.05
N GLN A 35 -8.40 -4.56 20.24
CA GLN A 35 -8.40 -3.90 21.55
C GLN A 35 -9.35 -4.58 22.55
N ALA A 36 -10.52 -5.04 22.11
CA ALA A 36 -11.45 -5.79 22.96
C ALA A 36 -10.85 -7.11 23.46
N MET A 37 -10.01 -7.76 22.66
CA MET A 37 -9.32 -9.00 23.04
C MET A 37 -8.10 -8.75 23.96
N LEU A 38 -7.49 -7.56 23.91
CA LEU A 38 -6.32 -7.20 24.72
C LEU A 38 -6.66 -6.82 26.17
N GLY A 39 -7.92 -6.50 26.48
CA GLY A 39 -8.39 -6.22 27.84
C GLY A 39 -7.61 -5.07 28.49
N GLU A 40 -6.91 -5.36 29.59
CA GLU A 40 -6.14 -4.36 30.36
C GLU A 40 -4.95 -3.76 29.60
N HIS A 41 -4.46 -4.42 28.55
CA HIS A 41 -3.38 -3.91 27.69
C HIS A 41 -3.90 -3.15 26.46
N SER A 42 -5.19 -2.79 26.46
CA SER A 42 -5.80 -2.10 25.33
C SER A 42 -5.37 -0.63 25.24
N ALA A 43 -5.26 -0.15 24.02
CA ALA A 43 -5.10 1.24 23.66
C ALA A 43 -6.47 1.83 23.28
N SER A 44 -6.67 3.11 23.59
CA SER A 44 -7.82 3.88 23.15
C SER A 44 -7.59 4.43 21.75
N ILE A 45 -8.68 4.60 20.98
CA ILE A 45 -8.62 5.27 19.67
C ILE A 45 -8.12 6.73 19.79
N GLY A 46 -8.32 7.34 20.95
CA GLY A 46 -7.88 8.71 21.25
C GLY A 46 -6.43 8.81 21.72
N ASP A 47 -5.74 7.68 21.92
CA ASP A 47 -4.33 7.70 22.30
C ASP A 47 -3.48 8.23 21.15
N ASP A 48 -2.36 8.84 21.52
CA ASP A 48 -1.50 9.51 20.54
C ASP A 48 -1.01 8.51 19.47
N GLY A 49 -1.09 8.94 18.20
CA GLY A 49 -0.74 8.12 17.05
C GLY A 49 -1.71 6.98 16.69
N VAL A 50 -2.63 6.57 17.56
CA VAL A 50 -3.54 5.44 17.30
C VAL A 50 -4.55 5.76 16.20
N LEU A 51 -5.24 6.90 16.29
CA LEU A 51 -6.19 7.32 15.25
C LEU A 51 -5.53 7.42 13.87
N ARG A 52 -4.30 7.96 13.83
CA ARG A 52 -3.47 8.03 12.61
C ARG A 52 -3.16 6.63 12.09
N ALA A 53 -2.79 5.69 12.95
CA ALA A 53 -2.46 4.33 12.57
C ALA A 53 -3.67 3.57 12.02
N VAL A 54 -4.86 3.75 12.61
CA VAL A 54 -6.10 3.11 12.14
C VAL A 54 -6.55 3.69 10.80
N PHE A 55 -6.68 5.01 10.67
CA PHE A 55 -7.00 5.61 9.37
C PHE A 55 -5.92 5.32 8.32
N GLY A 56 -4.67 5.42 8.73
CA GLY A 56 -3.50 5.11 7.92
C GLY A 56 -3.49 3.67 7.43
N GLY A 57 -3.94 2.72 8.25
CA GLY A 57 -4.03 1.31 7.87
C GLY A 57 -5.05 1.06 6.76
N GLY A 58 -6.22 1.69 6.84
CA GLY A 58 -7.18 1.69 5.74
C GLY A 58 -6.59 2.29 4.46
N LEU A 59 -5.92 3.44 4.56
CA LEU A 59 -5.27 4.09 3.41
C LEU A 59 -4.15 3.21 2.81
N TYR A 60 -3.31 2.62 3.64
CA TYR A 60 -2.24 1.71 3.23
C TYR A 60 -2.81 0.50 2.47
N MET A 61 -3.81 -0.19 3.03
CA MET A 61 -4.46 -1.33 2.36
C MET A 61 -5.12 -0.92 1.03
N THR A 62 -5.71 0.28 0.96
CA THR A 62 -6.26 0.82 -0.29
C THR A 62 -5.16 1.04 -1.33
N LEU A 63 -4.05 1.66 -0.94
CA LEU A 63 -2.97 1.98 -1.84
C LEU A 63 -2.26 0.72 -2.33
N ILE A 64 -2.08 -0.31 -1.50
CA ILE A 64 -1.45 -1.56 -1.95
C ILE A 64 -2.35 -2.33 -2.91
N ALA A 65 -3.67 -2.26 -2.71
CA ALA A 65 -4.64 -2.79 -3.67
C ALA A 65 -4.57 -2.04 -5.00
N LEU A 66 -4.52 -0.70 -4.98
CA LEU A 66 -4.40 0.11 -6.20
C LEU A 66 -3.06 -0.08 -6.91
N PHE A 67 -1.96 -0.18 -6.17
CA PHE A 67 -0.65 -0.56 -6.72
C PHE A 67 -0.73 -1.91 -7.45
N SER A 68 -1.32 -2.91 -6.80
CA SER A 68 -1.51 -4.24 -7.38
C SER A 68 -2.38 -4.21 -8.63
N MET A 69 -3.44 -3.40 -8.65
CA MET A 69 -4.27 -3.18 -9.84
C MET A 69 -3.48 -2.53 -10.99
N GLY A 70 -2.62 -1.56 -10.70
CA GLY A 70 -1.72 -0.93 -11.68
C GLY A 70 -0.75 -1.95 -12.30
N VAL A 71 -0.09 -2.75 -11.46
CA VAL A 71 0.80 -3.83 -11.91
C VAL A 71 0.05 -4.88 -12.74
N ALA A 72 -1.13 -5.31 -12.30
CA ALA A 72 -1.98 -6.23 -13.05
C ALA A 72 -2.38 -5.66 -14.42
N ALA A 73 -2.64 -4.35 -14.51
CA ALA A 73 -2.91 -3.67 -15.78
C ALA A 73 -1.68 -3.68 -16.72
N MET A 74 -0.47 -3.50 -16.18
CA MET A 74 0.78 -3.58 -16.95
C MET A 74 1.00 -5.00 -17.52
N LEU A 75 0.82 -6.00 -16.67
CA LEU A 75 1.05 -7.42 -16.96
C LEU A 75 -0.09 -8.08 -17.74
N ARG A 76 -1.29 -7.45 -17.79
CA ARG A 76 -2.52 -7.98 -18.39
C ARG A 76 -2.96 -9.35 -17.84
N SER A 77 -2.49 -9.73 -16.65
CA SER A 77 -2.84 -11.00 -16.01
C SER A 77 -2.84 -10.85 -14.49
N PRO A 78 -3.99 -11.07 -13.82
CA PRO A 78 -4.05 -11.10 -12.36
C PRO A 78 -3.16 -12.20 -11.76
N MET A 79 -3.07 -13.36 -12.44
CA MET A 79 -2.24 -14.48 -12.00
C MET A 79 -0.74 -14.12 -12.01
N LEU A 80 -0.26 -13.47 -13.08
CA LEU A 80 1.14 -13.02 -13.14
C LEU A 80 1.42 -11.94 -12.09
N SER A 81 0.48 -11.02 -11.90
CA SER A 81 0.61 -9.97 -10.89
C SER A 81 0.73 -10.57 -9.49
N LEU A 82 -0.16 -11.49 -9.11
CA LEU A 82 -0.10 -12.15 -7.81
C LEU A 82 1.18 -12.99 -7.66
N GLY A 83 1.55 -13.75 -8.71
CA GLY A 83 2.76 -14.58 -8.71
C GLY A 83 4.06 -13.78 -8.53
N ILE A 84 4.09 -12.51 -8.94
CA ILE A 84 5.25 -11.62 -8.74
C ILE A 84 5.15 -10.85 -7.42
N LEU A 85 3.99 -10.26 -7.13
CA LEU A 85 3.84 -9.36 -5.99
C LEU A 85 3.87 -10.08 -4.65
N MET A 86 3.35 -11.31 -4.56
CA MET A 86 3.41 -12.09 -3.31
C MET A 86 4.85 -12.33 -2.86
N PRO A 87 5.73 -13.00 -3.63
CA PRO A 87 7.11 -13.19 -3.20
C PRO A 87 7.86 -11.86 -3.06
N PHE A 88 7.52 -10.85 -3.87
CA PHE A 88 8.13 -9.54 -3.74
C PHE A 88 7.85 -8.89 -2.38
N PHE A 89 6.58 -8.79 -1.97
CA PHE A 89 6.21 -8.17 -0.69
C PHE A 89 6.62 -9.02 0.52
N PHE A 90 6.39 -10.34 0.46
CA PHE A 90 6.59 -11.19 1.63
C PHE A 90 8.04 -11.64 1.83
N LEU A 91 8.84 -11.75 0.76
CA LEU A 91 10.22 -12.23 0.86
C LEU A 91 11.21 -11.12 0.50
N ILE A 92 11.18 -10.62 -0.73
CA ILE A 92 12.22 -9.73 -1.26
C ILE A 92 12.27 -8.45 -0.45
N SER A 93 11.13 -7.81 -0.24
CA SER A 93 11.05 -6.53 0.45
C SER A 93 11.49 -6.63 1.91
N ASN A 94 11.08 -7.71 2.59
CA ASN A 94 11.48 -7.98 3.96
C ASN A 94 13.00 -8.26 4.07
N ILE A 95 13.56 -9.07 3.18
CA ILE A 95 15.01 -9.35 3.15
C ILE A 95 15.79 -8.05 2.90
N LEU A 96 15.37 -7.25 1.91
CA LEU A 96 16.02 -5.98 1.60
C LEU A 96 15.92 -4.96 2.74
N GLY A 97 14.82 -4.97 3.50
CA GLY A 97 14.62 -4.06 4.63
C GLY A 97 15.43 -4.44 5.88
N ASN A 98 15.82 -5.71 6.03
CA ASN A 98 16.50 -6.21 7.24
C ASN A 98 18.00 -6.47 7.06
N VAL A 99 18.52 -6.43 5.83
CA VAL A 99 19.96 -6.62 5.56
C VAL A 99 20.65 -5.26 5.47
N ASP A 100 21.67 -5.01 6.30
CA ASP A 100 22.33 -3.69 6.41
C ASP A 100 22.82 -3.13 5.07
N ALA A 101 23.32 -3.98 4.18
CA ALA A 101 23.80 -3.58 2.86
C ALA A 101 22.69 -3.04 1.94
N THR A 102 21.44 -3.46 2.13
CA THR A 102 20.30 -3.13 1.26
C THR A 102 19.21 -2.35 1.97
N LYS A 103 19.23 -2.24 3.31
CA LYS A 103 18.24 -1.55 4.17
C LYS A 103 17.92 -0.15 3.68
N LYS A 104 18.94 0.61 3.26
CA LYS A 104 18.80 1.99 2.74
C LYS A 104 17.88 2.08 1.52
N VAL A 105 17.80 1.04 0.70
CA VAL A 105 16.92 0.95 -0.48
C VAL A 105 15.62 0.23 -0.12
N GLY A 106 15.72 -0.87 0.64
CA GLY A 106 14.58 -1.67 1.06
C GLY A 106 13.51 -0.87 1.79
N GLN A 107 13.91 0.10 2.61
CA GLN A 107 12.97 0.97 3.32
C GLN A 107 12.04 1.77 2.37
N PHE A 108 12.49 2.14 1.17
CA PHE A 108 11.69 2.89 0.19
C PHE A 108 10.78 2.02 -0.68
N LEU A 109 10.76 0.71 -0.47
CA LEU A 109 9.83 -0.20 -1.15
C LEU A 109 8.38 0.09 -0.70
N PRO A 110 7.38 -0.09 -1.57
CA PRO A 110 6.02 0.39 -1.32
C PRO A 110 5.37 -0.22 -0.07
N ASP A 111 5.60 -1.50 0.22
CA ASP A 111 5.11 -2.17 1.42
C ASP A 111 5.86 -1.71 2.68
N GLN A 112 7.19 -1.59 2.61
CA GLN A 112 8.01 -1.14 3.75
C GLN A 112 7.72 0.32 4.13
N ALA A 113 7.80 1.23 3.16
CA ALA A 113 7.55 2.65 3.38
C ALA A 113 6.11 2.90 3.82
N GLY A 114 5.13 2.29 3.13
CA GLY A 114 3.72 2.48 3.44
C GLY A 114 3.33 1.97 4.83
N SER A 115 3.90 0.84 5.27
CA SER A 115 3.57 0.22 6.57
C SER A 115 3.93 1.10 7.77
N LYS A 116 4.84 2.08 7.62
CA LYS A 116 5.19 3.03 8.69
C LYS A 116 3.99 3.81 9.22
N ILE A 117 2.93 3.99 8.41
CA ILE A 117 1.71 4.64 8.89
C ILE A 117 1.00 3.86 9.99
N LEU A 118 1.15 2.53 10.01
CA LEU A 118 0.55 1.65 11.01
C LEU A 118 1.28 1.70 12.37
N GLN A 119 2.50 2.25 12.40
CA GLN A 119 3.31 2.29 13.61
C GLN A 119 2.82 3.44 14.50
N VAL A 120 2.40 3.09 15.72
CA VAL A 120 2.05 4.07 16.77
C VAL A 120 3.31 4.51 17.51
N VAL A 121 4.18 3.57 17.86
CA VAL A 121 5.47 3.82 18.49
C VAL A 121 6.58 3.57 17.48
N THR A 122 7.43 4.57 17.27
CA THR A 122 8.62 4.43 16.43
C THR A 122 9.67 3.59 17.17
N PRO A 123 10.19 2.50 16.57
CA PRO A 123 11.27 1.73 17.16
C PRO A 123 12.53 2.60 17.40
N LEU A 124 13.26 2.33 18.47
CA LEU A 124 14.47 3.09 18.85
C LEU A 124 15.57 3.06 17.76
N ASP A 125 15.63 1.99 16.96
CA ASP A 125 16.62 1.78 15.90
C ASP A 125 16.07 2.12 14.48
N ASP A 126 15.03 2.96 14.41
CA ASP A 126 14.41 3.37 13.16
C ASP A 126 15.15 4.56 12.51
N ASP A 127 16.15 4.26 11.69
CA ASP A 127 16.93 5.25 10.94
C ASP A 127 16.23 5.80 9.68
N THR A 128 14.92 5.54 9.52
CA THR A 128 14.21 5.99 8.30
C THR A 128 14.13 7.52 8.25
N PRO A 129 14.48 8.14 7.10
CA PRO A 129 14.56 9.60 7.00
C PRO A 129 13.18 10.27 6.85
N TYR A 130 12.08 9.52 7.01
CA TYR A 130 10.72 9.99 6.79
C TYR A 130 9.79 9.51 7.89
N GLY A 131 8.83 10.36 8.25
CA GLY A 131 7.78 10.00 9.18
C GLY A 131 6.66 9.16 8.54
N PRO A 132 5.63 8.80 9.32
CA PRO A 132 4.53 7.94 8.89
C PRO A 132 3.81 8.41 7.61
N TRP A 133 3.52 9.70 7.51
CA TRP A 133 2.92 10.30 6.32
C TRP A 133 3.88 10.37 5.13
N GLY A 134 5.18 10.54 5.38
CA GLY A 134 6.21 10.49 4.35
C GLY A 134 6.30 9.09 3.71
N GLY A 135 6.19 8.05 4.54
CA GLY A 135 6.10 6.65 4.10
C GLY A 135 4.91 6.40 3.17
N LEU A 136 3.71 6.89 3.53
CA LEU A 136 2.54 6.85 2.64
C LEU A 136 2.75 7.66 1.35
N GLY A 137 3.43 8.80 1.42
CA GLY A 137 3.78 9.60 0.24
C GLY A 137 4.64 8.81 -0.74
N ILE A 138 5.66 8.10 -0.26
CA ILE A 138 6.52 7.23 -1.07
C ILE A 138 5.69 6.11 -1.71
N MET A 139 4.81 5.48 -0.94
CA MET A 139 3.90 4.46 -1.46
C MET A 139 2.96 5.02 -2.55
N ALA A 140 2.43 6.23 -2.35
CA ALA A 140 1.60 6.90 -3.35
C ALA A 140 2.37 7.17 -4.66
N LEU A 141 3.66 7.51 -4.59
CA LEU A 141 4.51 7.64 -5.78
C LEU A 141 4.65 6.30 -6.53
N TRP A 142 4.84 5.19 -5.81
CA TRP A 142 4.84 3.86 -6.41
C TRP A 142 3.52 3.49 -7.07
N VAL A 143 2.40 3.82 -6.42
CA VAL A 143 1.05 3.65 -6.98
C VAL A 143 0.91 4.43 -8.28
N LEU A 144 1.29 5.71 -8.28
CA LEU A 144 1.26 6.55 -9.46
C LEU A 144 2.13 5.98 -10.58
N ALA A 145 3.34 5.50 -10.26
CA ALA A 145 4.22 4.86 -11.23
C ALA A 145 3.60 3.59 -11.85
N ALA A 146 2.98 2.74 -11.03
CA ALA A 146 2.32 1.51 -11.51
C ALA A 146 1.10 1.82 -12.39
N VAL A 147 0.24 2.76 -11.97
CA VAL A 147 -0.96 3.15 -12.74
C VAL A 147 -0.56 3.85 -14.04
N ALA A 148 0.40 4.78 -13.99
CA ALA A 148 0.92 5.44 -15.18
C ALA A 148 1.59 4.45 -16.13
N GLY A 149 2.38 3.51 -15.61
CA GLY A 149 2.94 2.39 -16.38
C GLY A 149 1.85 1.59 -17.09
N GLY A 150 0.81 1.18 -16.36
CA GLY A 150 -0.32 0.44 -16.93
C GLY A 150 -1.02 1.21 -18.06
N TYR A 151 -1.26 2.50 -17.84
CA TYR A 151 -1.85 3.39 -18.85
C TYR A 151 -0.96 3.56 -20.10
N LEU A 152 0.33 3.83 -19.91
CA LEU A 152 1.28 4.05 -21.01
C LEU A 152 1.47 2.78 -21.85
N LEU A 153 1.60 1.62 -21.22
CA LEU A 153 1.70 0.34 -21.94
C LEU A 153 0.41 0.02 -22.70
N LEU A 154 -0.76 0.35 -22.15
CA LEU A 154 -2.02 0.21 -22.87
C LEU A 154 -2.04 1.10 -24.12
N LYS A 155 -1.67 2.37 -23.98
CA LYS A 155 -1.64 3.34 -25.09
C LYS A 155 -0.66 2.95 -26.19
N ARG A 156 0.56 2.51 -25.84
CA ARG A 156 1.58 2.08 -26.81
C ARG A 156 1.16 0.84 -27.60
N ARG A 157 0.53 -0.12 -26.92
CA ARG A 157 0.08 -1.38 -27.54
C ARG A 157 -1.18 -1.21 -28.40
N ASP A 158 -1.98 -0.17 -28.16
CA ASP A 158 -3.13 0.17 -29.02
C ASP A 158 -2.71 0.92 -30.30
N ALA A 159 -1.47 1.43 -30.35
CA ALA A 159 -0.91 2.10 -31.52
C ALA A 159 -0.10 1.17 -32.44
N GLN A 160 0.08 -0.09 -32.04
CA GLN A 160 0.68 -1.18 -32.83
C GLN A 160 -0.44 -2.04 -33.43
#